data_AF-A0A3N2M507-F1
#
_entry.id   AF-A0A3N2M507-F1
#
_cell.length_a   1.000
_cell.length_b   1.000
_cell.length_c   1.000
_cell.angle_alpha   90.00
_cell.angle_beta   90.00
_cell.angle_gamma   90.00
#
_symmetry.space_group_name_H-M   'P 1'
#
loop_
_entity.id
_entity.type
_entity.pdbx_description
1 polymer ?
#
loop_
_entity_poly.entity_id
_entity_poly.type
_entity_poly.pdbx_seq_one_letter_code
_entity_poly.pdbx_strand_id
1 'polypeptide(L)'
;MFIYFSEVLTYYYTERDRVVTLYSPTAPDGTMLRKYANSGNYDVAMVGLSGTAKFFGGKLIAKVRPQYWHRNITGEYSLSLNEVTCSAQLTWYFGNFYLFGWYMTPSTYIPDESGMKEHTPSSYQIQLGWGKGGWRLSATAHNFLRSSWETSRQELYSRNYSFDKRDFGIDGHMRFQLSATYTFGYGKKVQRGNEVSGGSSSSSAILK
;
A
#
# COMPACT_ATOMS: atom_id res chain seq x y z
N MET A 1 -12.55 15.69 20.35
CA MET A 1 -12.36 15.05 19.04
C MET A 1 -11.41 15.92 18.26
N PHE A 2 -10.37 15.36 17.65
CA PHE A 2 -9.41 16.15 16.89
C PHE A 2 -9.23 15.55 15.49
N ILE A 3 -9.40 16.38 14.47
CA ILE A 3 -9.19 16.02 13.07
C ILE A 3 -8.08 16.94 12.56
N TYR A 4 -7.05 16.35 11.97
CA TYR A 4 -5.96 17.09 11.36
C TYR A 4 -5.74 16.57 9.95
N PHE A 5 -5.68 17.49 8.99
CA PHE A 5 -5.13 17.22 7.66
C PHE A 5 -3.63 17.40 7.77
N SER A 6 -2.87 16.35 7.52
CA SER A 6 -1.43 16.37 7.79
C SER A 6 -0.63 16.79 6.56
N GLU A 7 -0.99 16.26 5.39
CA GLU A 7 -0.12 16.31 4.21
C GLU A 7 -0.93 16.32 2.91
N VAL A 8 -0.45 17.11 1.94
CA VAL A 8 -0.80 17.01 0.53
C VAL A 8 0.40 16.37 -0.17
N LEU A 9 0.16 15.29 -0.90
CA LEU A 9 1.18 14.63 -1.71
C LEU A 9 0.95 14.97 -3.17
N THR A 10 1.97 15.44 -3.86
CA THR A 10 1.92 15.65 -5.31
C THR A 10 3.07 14.91 -5.96
N TYR A 11 2.79 14.25 -7.08
CA TYR A 11 3.80 13.57 -7.88
C TYR A 11 3.54 13.86 -9.35
N TYR A 12 4.61 14.19 -10.07
CA TYR A 12 4.58 14.37 -11.52
C TYR A 12 5.79 13.67 -12.13
N TYR A 13 5.56 12.89 -13.18
CA TYR A 13 6.59 12.17 -13.92
C TYR A 13 6.27 12.24 -15.40
N THR A 14 7.32 12.36 -16.21
CA THR A 14 7.19 12.39 -17.65
C THR A 14 8.36 11.64 -18.30
N GLU A 15 8.04 10.86 -19.31
CA GLU A 15 9.00 10.21 -20.20
C GLU A 15 8.64 10.59 -21.65
N ARG A 16 9.67 10.93 -22.42
CA ARG A 16 9.53 11.36 -23.81
C ARG A 16 10.18 10.32 -24.71
N ASP A 17 9.56 10.08 -25.87
CA ASP A 17 10.04 9.12 -26.86
C ASP A 17 10.34 7.74 -26.23
N ARG A 18 9.41 7.26 -25.40
CA ARG A 18 9.57 6.01 -24.64
C ARG A 18 9.76 4.81 -25.58
N VAL A 19 10.58 3.85 -25.16
CA VAL A 19 10.82 2.63 -25.94
C VAL A 19 9.69 1.63 -25.69
N VAL A 20 8.94 1.30 -26.73
CA VAL A 20 7.82 0.34 -26.65
C VAL A 20 8.08 -0.90 -27.50
N THR A 21 7.46 -2.01 -27.10
CA THR A 21 7.43 -3.23 -27.92
C THR A 21 6.35 -3.11 -29.00
N LEU A 22 6.70 -3.31 -30.27
CA LEU A 22 5.76 -3.38 -31.40
C LEU A 22 5.68 -4.81 -31.93
N TYR A 23 4.48 -5.21 -32.36
CA TYR A 23 4.19 -6.53 -32.90
C TYR A 23 3.73 -6.42 -34.35
N SER A 24 4.40 -7.12 -35.26
CA SER A 24 4.11 -7.10 -36.70
C SER A 24 3.99 -8.52 -37.27
N PRO A 25 2.99 -8.83 -38.10
CA PRO A 25 2.82 -10.14 -38.74
C PRO A 25 3.74 -10.34 -39.96
N THR A 26 4.80 -9.55 -40.09
CA THR A 26 5.65 -9.47 -41.29
C THR A 26 6.82 -10.46 -41.29
N ALA A 27 6.90 -11.36 -40.31
CA ALA A 27 7.96 -12.37 -40.30
C ALA A 27 7.56 -13.62 -41.11
N PRO A 28 8.55 -14.38 -41.63
CA PRO A 28 8.28 -15.62 -42.38
C PRO A 28 7.48 -16.65 -41.56
N ASP A 29 6.85 -17.58 -42.27
CA ASP A 29 6.19 -18.76 -41.69
C ASP A 29 5.05 -18.47 -40.70
N GLY A 30 4.38 -17.33 -40.86
CA GLY A 30 3.26 -16.93 -39.99
C GLY A 30 3.67 -16.54 -38.57
N THR A 31 4.96 -16.25 -38.37
CA THR A 31 5.48 -15.81 -37.07
C THR A 31 5.25 -14.32 -36.84
N MET A 32 5.19 -13.92 -35.57
CA MET A 32 5.06 -12.52 -35.18
C MET A 32 6.45 -11.93 -34.88
N LEU A 33 6.81 -10.86 -35.58
CA LEU A 33 8.01 -10.09 -35.29
C LEU A 33 7.76 -9.18 -34.09
N ARG A 34 8.59 -9.33 -33.05
CA ARG A 34 8.67 -8.41 -31.92
C ARG A 34 9.85 -7.46 -32.13
N LYS A 35 9.60 -6.15 -32.17
CA LYS A 35 10.63 -5.11 -32.30
C LYS A 35 10.47 -4.05 -31.21
N TYR A 36 11.53 -3.31 -30.92
CA TYR A 36 11.48 -2.14 -30.06
C TYR A 36 11.58 -0.87 -30.89
N ALA A 37 10.77 0.13 -30.56
CA ALA A 37 10.81 1.43 -31.20
C ALA A 37 10.43 2.53 -30.21
N ASN A 38 10.98 3.72 -30.39
CA ASN A 38 10.55 4.91 -29.66
C ASN A 38 9.16 5.31 -30.17
N SER A 39 8.16 5.36 -29.28
CA SER A 39 6.80 5.71 -29.65
C SER A 39 6.05 6.39 -28.52
N GLY A 40 5.84 7.68 -28.70
CA GLY A 40 5.00 8.50 -27.83
C GLY A 40 5.61 8.78 -26.46
N ASN A 41 4.79 9.43 -25.64
CA ASN A 41 5.18 9.97 -24.34
C ASN A 41 4.33 9.31 -23.24
N TYR A 42 4.87 9.32 -22.04
CA TYR A 42 4.20 8.88 -20.83
C TYR A 42 4.18 10.04 -19.83
N ASP A 43 3.00 10.53 -19.49
CA ASP A 43 2.80 11.64 -18.58
C ASP A 43 1.94 11.17 -17.41
N VAL A 44 2.44 11.30 -16.18
CA VAL A 44 1.72 10.92 -14.95
C VAL A 44 1.69 12.10 -14.00
N ALA A 45 0.50 12.40 -13.51
CA ALA A 45 0.28 13.33 -12.42
C ALA A 45 -0.52 12.64 -11.32
N MET A 46 -0.22 12.98 -10.07
CA MET A 46 -0.91 12.47 -8.91
C MET A 46 -1.06 13.55 -7.86
N VAL A 47 -2.25 13.63 -7.27
CA VAL A 47 -2.53 14.46 -6.11
C VAL A 47 -3.20 13.59 -5.05
N GLY A 48 -2.63 13.58 -3.85
CA GLY A 48 -3.13 12.84 -2.71
C GLY A 48 -3.29 13.72 -1.49
N LEU A 49 -4.17 13.31 -0.59
CA LEU A 49 -4.38 13.94 0.70
C LEU A 49 -4.18 12.92 1.80
N SER A 50 -3.73 13.34 2.98
CA SER A 50 -3.75 12.51 4.18
C SER A 50 -4.48 13.21 5.32
N GLY A 51 -5.46 12.50 5.87
CA GLY A 51 -6.22 12.92 7.05
C GLY A 51 -6.06 11.92 8.19
N THR A 52 -5.90 12.43 9.41
CA THR A 52 -5.94 11.62 10.63
C THR A 52 -6.94 12.22 11.61
N ALA A 53 -7.87 11.39 12.09
CA ALA A 53 -8.84 11.74 13.10
C ALA A 53 -8.61 10.90 14.38
N LYS A 54 -8.62 11.57 15.52
CA LYS A 54 -8.51 10.95 16.86
C LYS A 54 -9.78 11.21 17.67
N PHE A 55 -10.42 10.13 18.09
CA PHE A 55 -11.62 10.13 18.91
C PHE A 55 -11.33 9.51 20.28
N PHE A 56 -12.21 9.78 21.26
CA PHE A 56 -12.14 9.20 22.61
C PHE A 56 -10.77 9.35 23.29
N GLY A 57 -10.17 10.55 23.23
CA GLY A 57 -8.84 10.81 23.80
C GLY A 57 -7.71 10.08 23.08
N GLY A 58 -7.89 9.72 21.80
CA GLY A 58 -6.90 8.99 21.02
C GLY A 58 -7.00 7.46 21.13
N LYS A 59 -8.02 6.94 21.81
CA LYS A 59 -8.30 5.50 21.83
C LYS A 59 -8.74 5.00 20.47
N LEU A 60 -9.46 5.80 19.69
CA LEU A 60 -9.83 5.47 18.32
C LEU A 60 -9.12 6.43 17.36
N ILE A 61 -8.37 5.88 16.42
CA ILE A 61 -7.59 6.60 15.43
C ILE A 61 -8.01 6.12 14.04
N ALA A 62 -8.53 7.02 13.23
CA ALA A 62 -8.84 6.79 11.83
C ALA A 62 -7.84 7.55 10.96
N LYS A 63 -7.31 6.91 9.93
CA LYS A 63 -6.47 7.55 8.91
C LYS A 63 -7.04 7.23 7.54
N VAL A 64 -7.08 8.23 6.67
CA VAL A 64 -7.50 8.10 5.28
C VAL A 64 -6.48 8.77 4.37
N ARG A 65 -6.25 8.16 3.21
CA ARG A 65 -5.34 8.67 2.18
C ARG A 65 -5.94 8.48 0.80
N PRO A 66 -6.87 9.36 0.37
CA PRO A 66 -7.32 9.38 -1.01
C PRO A 66 -6.21 9.92 -1.93
N GLN A 67 -6.16 9.39 -3.15
CA GLN A 67 -5.23 9.78 -4.20
C GLN A 67 -5.97 9.81 -5.52
N TYR A 68 -5.72 10.85 -6.31
CA TYR A 68 -6.14 10.96 -7.70
C TYR A 68 -4.91 10.80 -8.59
N TRP A 69 -4.99 9.92 -9.57
CA TRP A 69 -3.97 9.65 -10.56
C TRP A 69 -4.51 9.99 -11.94
N HIS A 70 -3.75 10.79 -12.67
CA HIS A 70 -3.93 11.05 -14.09
C HIS A 70 -2.74 10.46 -14.83
N ARG A 71 -3.00 9.55 -15.78
CA ARG A 71 -1.97 8.91 -16.60
C ARG A 71 -2.37 9.11 -18.06
N ASN A 72 -1.44 9.63 -18.85
CA ASN A 72 -1.66 9.87 -20.26
C ASN A 72 -0.49 9.30 -21.06
N ILE A 73 -0.83 8.51 -22.06
CA ILE A 73 0.11 7.79 -22.90
C ILE A 73 -0.21 8.11 -24.34
N THR A 74 0.80 8.46 -25.12
CA THR A 74 0.67 8.71 -26.55
C THR A 74 1.48 7.70 -27.37
N GLY A 75 1.43 7.80 -28.71
CA GLY A 75 2.12 6.89 -29.63
C GLY A 75 1.29 5.65 -29.97
N GLU A 76 1.96 4.53 -30.25
CA GLU A 76 1.34 3.27 -30.67
C GLU A 76 0.26 2.79 -29.68
N TYR A 77 0.53 2.92 -28.39
CA TYR A 77 -0.36 2.51 -27.31
C TYR A 77 -0.99 3.71 -26.62
N SER A 78 -1.69 4.56 -27.39
CA SER A 78 -2.32 5.76 -26.84
C SER A 78 -3.44 5.40 -25.87
N LEU A 79 -3.36 5.91 -24.65
CA LEU A 79 -4.33 5.63 -23.59
C LEU A 79 -4.33 6.75 -22.56
N SER A 80 -5.50 7.16 -22.11
CA SER A 80 -5.66 8.03 -20.95
C SER A 80 -6.42 7.29 -19.85
N LEU A 81 -5.93 7.37 -18.62
CA LEU A 81 -6.52 6.75 -17.45
C LEU A 81 -6.56 7.76 -16.30
N ASN A 82 -7.76 7.93 -15.74
CA ASN A 82 -7.98 8.68 -14.53
C ASN A 82 -8.46 7.71 -13.45
N GLU A 83 -7.84 7.74 -12.29
CA GLU A 83 -8.14 6.80 -11.22
C GLU A 83 -8.16 7.51 -9.86
N VAL A 84 -9.13 7.15 -9.03
CA VAL A 84 -9.16 7.53 -7.62
C VAL A 84 -8.93 6.27 -6.79
N THR A 85 -7.84 6.27 -6.01
CA THR A 85 -7.56 5.22 -5.04
C THR A 85 -7.65 5.76 -3.62
N CYS A 86 -7.88 4.89 -2.64
CA CYS A 86 -7.92 5.29 -1.24
C CYS A 86 -7.40 4.17 -0.36
N SER A 87 -6.55 4.54 0.61
CA SER A 87 -6.28 3.67 1.75
C SER A 87 -6.94 4.23 3.01
N ALA A 88 -7.55 3.32 3.77
CA ALA A 88 -8.18 3.62 5.05
C ALA A 88 -7.59 2.70 6.12
N GLN A 89 -7.31 3.27 7.29
CA GLN A 89 -6.83 2.55 8.45
C GLN A 89 -7.62 2.97 9.68
N LEU A 90 -8.03 2.01 10.49
CA LEU A 90 -8.69 2.22 11.77
C LEU A 90 -7.91 1.49 12.86
N THR A 91 -7.71 2.14 13.99
CA THR A 91 -7.11 1.52 15.17
C THR A 91 -7.89 1.93 16.40
N TRP A 92 -8.36 0.95 17.17
CA TRP A 92 -9.10 1.17 18.39
C TRP A 92 -8.46 0.43 19.56
N TYR A 93 -8.05 1.16 20.58
CA TYR A 93 -7.51 0.65 21.83
C TYR A 93 -8.59 0.61 22.92
N PHE A 94 -8.73 -0.55 23.56
CA PHE A 94 -9.66 -0.74 24.67
C PHE A 94 -9.09 -1.72 25.70
N GLY A 95 -8.76 -1.20 26.89
CA GLY A 95 -8.11 -1.98 27.94
C GLY A 95 -6.77 -2.55 27.47
N ASN A 96 -6.63 -3.88 27.55
CA ASN A 96 -5.44 -4.61 27.11
C ASN A 96 -5.54 -5.08 25.65
N PHE A 97 -6.56 -4.64 24.92
CA PHE A 97 -6.82 -5.05 23.54
C PHE A 97 -6.66 -3.88 22.57
N TYR A 98 -6.41 -4.22 21.31
CA TYR A 98 -6.59 -3.32 20.19
C TYR A 98 -7.25 -4.03 19.02
N LEU A 99 -8.09 -3.30 18.30
CA LEU A 99 -8.61 -3.68 17.00
C LEU A 99 -7.95 -2.80 15.94
N PHE A 100 -7.41 -3.43 14.90
CA PHE A 100 -6.83 -2.77 13.75
C PHE A 100 -7.57 -3.20 12.49
N GLY A 101 -7.91 -2.24 11.63
CA GLY A 101 -8.47 -2.47 10.31
C GLY A 101 -7.69 -1.69 9.27
N TRP A 102 -7.46 -2.29 8.11
CA TRP A 102 -6.86 -1.62 6.96
C TRP A 102 -7.56 -2.06 5.68
N TYR A 103 -7.73 -1.11 4.77
CA TYR A 103 -8.36 -1.30 3.48
C TYR A 103 -7.64 -0.46 2.43
N MET A 104 -7.44 -1.04 1.25
CA MET A 104 -6.97 -0.39 0.04
C MET A 104 -7.95 -0.71 -1.09
N THR A 105 -8.37 0.33 -1.82
CA THR A 105 -9.20 0.17 -3.02
C THR A 105 -8.45 -0.63 -4.09
N PRO A 106 -9.16 -1.21 -5.08
CA PRO A 106 -8.49 -1.70 -6.29
C PRO A 106 -7.74 -0.56 -6.99
N SER A 107 -6.77 -0.90 -7.82
CA SER A 107 -6.00 0.07 -8.61
C SER A 107 -5.66 -0.47 -9.99
N THR A 108 -5.50 0.42 -10.95
CA THR A 108 -5.16 0.15 -12.33
C THR A 108 -3.94 0.99 -12.68
N TYR A 109 -2.85 0.30 -12.94
CA TYR A 109 -1.57 0.88 -13.31
C TYR A 109 -1.28 0.64 -14.78
N ILE A 110 -0.51 1.53 -15.40
CA ILE A 110 -0.02 1.35 -16.76
C ILE A 110 1.49 1.54 -16.70
N PRO A 111 2.30 0.49 -16.91
CA PRO A 111 3.75 0.62 -16.94
C PRO A 111 4.19 1.48 -18.12
N ASP A 112 5.14 2.38 -17.88
CA ASP A 112 5.71 3.33 -18.83
C ASP A 112 6.29 2.66 -20.08
N GLU A 113 7.02 1.56 -19.89
CA GLU A 113 7.66 0.76 -20.94
C GLU A 113 6.68 -0.03 -21.83
N SER A 114 5.39 -0.02 -21.51
CA SER A 114 4.40 -0.89 -22.16
C SER A 114 3.09 -0.17 -22.50
N GLY A 115 2.28 -0.82 -23.35
CA GLY A 115 0.88 -0.46 -23.54
C GLY A 115 -0.08 -1.21 -22.62
N MET A 116 0.43 -1.99 -21.66
CA MET A 116 -0.38 -2.94 -20.90
C MET A 116 -1.04 -2.27 -19.70
N LYS A 117 -2.30 -2.61 -19.44
CA LYS A 117 -3.02 -2.22 -18.22
C LYS A 117 -2.84 -3.32 -17.20
N GLU A 118 -2.38 -2.97 -16.00
CA GLU A 118 -2.29 -3.86 -14.87
C GLU A 118 -3.36 -3.51 -13.84
N HIS A 119 -4.22 -4.47 -13.51
CA HIS A 119 -5.25 -4.33 -12.50
C HIS A 119 -4.86 -5.10 -11.24
N THR A 120 -4.88 -4.41 -10.10
CA THR A 120 -4.67 -4.97 -8.77
C THR A 120 -5.99 -4.93 -7.99
N PRO A 121 -6.49 -6.05 -7.45
CA PRO A 121 -7.71 -6.07 -6.66
C PRO A 121 -7.57 -5.33 -5.33
N SER A 122 -8.69 -4.99 -4.70
CA SER A 122 -8.70 -4.44 -3.34
C SER A 122 -8.09 -5.41 -2.32
N SER A 123 -7.42 -4.84 -1.31
CA SER A 123 -6.83 -5.62 -0.22
C SER A 123 -7.29 -5.08 1.12
N TYR A 124 -7.60 -5.97 2.06
CA TYR A 124 -8.10 -5.59 3.37
C TYR A 124 -7.76 -6.59 4.45
N GLN A 125 -7.63 -6.09 5.67
CA GLN A 125 -7.35 -6.92 6.83
C GLN A 125 -7.99 -6.36 8.10
N ILE A 126 -8.30 -7.27 9.02
CA ILE A 126 -8.69 -6.95 10.39
C ILE A 126 -7.79 -7.75 11.32
N GLN A 127 -7.28 -7.10 12.35
CA GLN A 127 -6.44 -7.70 13.38
C GLN A 127 -6.98 -7.36 14.76
N LEU A 128 -7.14 -8.39 15.60
CA LEU A 128 -7.39 -8.25 17.02
C LEU A 128 -6.12 -8.63 17.76
N GLY A 129 -5.63 -7.74 18.61
CA GLY A 129 -4.48 -8.01 19.46
C GLY A 129 -4.78 -7.79 20.93
N TRP A 130 -4.06 -8.51 21.77
CA TRP A 130 -4.12 -8.43 23.22
C TRP A 130 -2.71 -8.42 23.79
N GLY A 131 -2.48 -7.68 24.86
CA GLY A 131 -1.22 -7.74 25.59
C GLY A 131 -1.36 -7.42 27.06
N LYS A 132 -0.70 -8.21 27.91
CA LYS A 132 -0.62 -7.97 29.36
C LYS A 132 0.70 -8.49 29.91
N GLY A 133 1.44 -7.63 30.61
CA GLY A 133 2.76 -7.97 31.14
C GLY A 133 3.76 -8.27 30.02
N GLY A 134 4.36 -9.47 30.04
CA GLY A 134 5.28 -9.93 29.00
C GLY A 134 4.61 -10.52 27.75
N TRP A 135 3.31 -10.87 27.83
CA TRP A 135 2.59 -11.54 26.74
C TRP A 135 1.97 -10.56 25.75
N ARG A 136 2.07 -10.89 24.47
CA ARG A 136 1.37 -10.26 23.34
C ARG A 136 0.82 -11.35 22.43
N LEU A 137 -0.47 -11.30 22.13
CA LEU A 137 -1.17 -12.19 21.22
C LEU A 137 -1.82 -11.36 20.12
N SER A 138 -1.88 -11.88 18.90
CA SER A 138 -2.65 -11.28 17.82
C SER A 138 -3.22 -12.33 16.88
N ALA A 139 -4.39 -12.03 16.36
CA ALA A 139 -5.06 -12.79 15.31
C ALA A 139 -5.41 -11.81 14.18
N THR A 140 -5.02 -12.14 12.96
CA THR A 140 -5.23 -11.31 11.76
C THR A 140 -5.95 -12.11 10.70
N ALA A 141 -6.97 -11.53 10.10
CA ALA A 141 -7.69 -12.05 8.96
C ALA A 141 -7.45 -11.12 7.77
N HIS A 142 -6.79 -11.62 6.73
CA HIS A 142 -6.57 -10.92 5.45
C HIS A 142 -7.59 -11.41 4.44
N ASN A 143 -8.12 -10.48 3.63
CA ASN A 143 -8.99 -10.75 2.49
C ASN A 143 -10.11 -11.75 2.81
N PHE A 144 -10.67 -11.68 4.03
CA PHE A 144 -11.51 -12.73 4.63
C PHE A 144 -12.89 -12.94 3.97
N LEU A 145 -13.20 -12.17 2.91
CA LEU A 145 -14.41 -12.36 2.08
C LEU A 145 -14.06 -12.76 0.64
N ARG A 146 -12.77 -12.94 0.32
CA ARG A 146 -12.27 -13.16 -1.04
C ARG A 146 -11.92 -14.63 -1.23
N SER A 147 -12.55 -15.25 -2.22
CA SER A 147 -12.31 -16.64 -2.64
C SER A 147 -11.37 -16.77 -3.85
N SER A 148 -11.14 -15.69 -4.58
CA SER A 148 -10.17 -15.69 -5.69
C SER A 148 -8.75 -15.69 -5.17
N TRP A 149 -7.85 -16.34 -5.91
CA TRP A 149 -6.39 -16.31 -5.68
C TRP A 149 -5.69 -15.28 -6.58
N GLU A 150 -6.45 -14.59 -7.43
CA GLU A 150 -5.91 -13.61 -8.38
C GLU A 150 -5.32 -12.42 -7.62
N THR A 151 -4.05 -12.14 -7.86
CA THR A 151 -3.29 -11.02 -7.27
C THR A 151 -3.20 -9.84 -8.21
N SER A 152 -3.14 -10.09 -9.52
CA SER A 152 -3.15 -9.06 -10.55
C SER A 152 -3.58 -9.63 -11.90
N ARG A 153 -4.05 -8.75 -12.78
CA ARG A 153 -4.41 -9.06 -14.15
C ARG A 153 -3.79 -8.03 -15.09
N GLN A 154 -3.07 -8.49 -16.09
CA GLN A 154 -2.44 -7.64 -17.11
C GLN A 154 -3.13 -7.86 -18.45
N GLU A 155 -3.54 -6.78 -19.09
CA GLU A 155 -4.20 -6.78 -20.40
C GLU A 155 -3.42 -5.88 -21.37
N LEU A 156 -3.13 -6.41 -22.56
CA LEU A 156 -2.62 -5.62 -23.68
C LEU A 156 -3.55 -5.81 -24.87
N TYR A 157 -3.99 -4.70 -25.43
CA TYR A 157 -4.70 -4.67 -26.71
C TYR A 157 -3.86 -3.90 -27.71
N SER A 158 -3.31 -4.61 -28.71
CA SER A 158 -2.63 -4.00 -29.86
C SER A 158 -3.28 -4.48 -31.15
N ARG A 159 -2.98 -3.78 -32.25
CA ARG A 159 -3.54 -4.09 -33.58
C ARG A 159 -3.30 -5.53 -34.02
N ASN A 160 -2.10 -6.06 -33.77
CA ASN A 160 -1.67 -7.36 -34.30
C ASN A 160 -1.48 -8.43 -33.21
N TYR A 161 -1.50 -8.04 -31.93
CA TYR A 161 -1.27 -8.93 -30.81
C TYR A 161 -2.04 -8.45 -29.57
N SER A 162 -2.74 -9.34 -28.89
CA SER A 162 -3.38 -9.02 -27.62
C SER A 162 -3.12 -10.14 -26.63
N PHE A 163 -3.02 -9.81 -25.35
CA PHE A 163 -2.90 -10.81 -24.29
C PHE A 163 -3.73 -10.44 -23.06
N ASP A 164 -4.12 -11.49 -22.34
CA ASP A 164 -4.70 -11.44 -20.99
C ASP A 164 -3.86 -12.37 -20.13
N LYS A 165 -3.18 -11.81 -19.12
CA LYS A 165 -2.35 -12.54 -18.17
C LYS A 165 -2.95 -12.36 -16.79
N ARG A 166 -3.07 -13.45 -16.03
CA ARG A 166 -3.55 -13.44 -14.65
C ARG A 166 -2.52 -14.07 -13.75
N ASP A 167 -2.16 -13.37 -12.69
CA ASP A 167 -1.23 -13.85 -11.69
C ASP A 167 -2.01 -14.31 -10.46
N PHE A 168 -1.60 -15.45 -9.90
CA PHE A 168 -2.25 -16.08 -8.76
C PHE A 168 -1.25 -16.23 -7.60
N GLY A 169 -1.70 -15.96 -6.38
CA GLY A 169 -0.84 -16.02 -5.21
C GLY A 169 -1.60 -16.12 -3.90
N ILE A 170 -0.89 -16.56 -2.86
CA ILE A 170 -1.44 -16.75 -1.50
C ILE A 170 -1.96 -15.45 -0.88
N ASP A 171 -1.38 -14.30 -1.25
CA ASP A 171 -1.79 -13.00 -0.72
C ASP A 171 -3.11 -12.51 -1.33
N GLY A 172 -3.47 -13.04 -2.49
CA GLY A 172 -4.74 -12.75 -3.16
C GLY A 172 -5.93 -13.43 -2.51
N HIS A 173 -5.73 -14.44 -1.66
CA HIS A 173 -6.80 -15.23 -1.07
C HIS A 173 -7.06 -14.88 0.41
N MET A 174 -8.21 -15.31 0.94
CA MET A 174 -8.48 -15.33 2.37
C MET A 174 -7.37 -16.06 3.15
N ARG A 175 -6.80 -15.38 4.15
CA ARG A 175 -5.72 -15.90 5.01
C ARG A 175 -5.92 -15.51 6.47
N PHE A 176 -5.65 -16.44 7.38
CA PHE A 176 -5.63 -16.19 8.82
C PHE A 176 -4.22 -16.36 9.38
N GLN A 177 -3.80 -15.44 10.25
CA GLN A 177 -2.49 -15.45 10.89
C GLN A 177 -2.65 -15.27 12.40
N LEU A 178 -2.01 -16.16 13.16
CA LEU A 178 -1.94 -16.10 14.62
C LEU A 178 -0.49 -15.83 15.03
N SER A 179 -0.28 -14.95 16.01
CA SER A 179 1.05 -14.67 16.56
C SER A 179 0.98 -14.56 18.07
N ALA A 180 1.92 -15.23 18.74
CA ALA A 180 2.13 -15.16 20.17
C ALA A 180 3.59 -14.78 20.45
N THR A 181 3.80 -13.77 21.28
CA THR A 181 5.13 -13.29 21.65
C THR A 181 5.19 -13.09 23.15
N TYR A 182 6.25 -13.61 23.77
CA TYR A 182 6.56 -13.36 25.17
C TYR A 182 7.90 -12.63 25.28
N THR A 183 7.90 -11.48 25.96
CA THR A 183 9.09 -10.68 26.17
C THR A 183 9.68 -10.98 27.55
N PHE A 184 10.89 -11.54 27.57
CA PHE A 184 11.68 -11.68 28.80
C PHE A 184 12.34 -10.35 29.16
N GLY A 185 12.06 -9.81 30.34
CA GLY A 185 12.79 -8.65 30.86
C GLY A 185 14.11 -9.10 31.47
N TYR A 186 15.24 -8.74 30.86
CA TYR A 186 16.57 -8.92 31.46
C TYR A 186 17.05 -7.57 32.02
N GLY A 187 17.13 -7.45 33.34
CA GLY A 187 17.54 -6.24 34.06
C GLY A 187 17.03 -6.19 35.50
N LYS A 188 17.72 -5.44 36.38
CA LYS A 188 17.32 -5.25 37.79
C LYS A 188 15.88 -4.70 37.85
N LYS A 189 14.96 -5.41 38.52
CA LYS A 189 13.58 -4.93 38.73
C LYS A 189 13.63 -3.62 39.53
N VAL A 190 13.47 -2.49 38.86
CA VAL A 190 13.30 -1.20 39.55
C VAL A 190 11.84 -1.12 39.98
N GLN A 191 11.61 -1.03 41.29
CA GLN A 191 10.27 -0.77 41.83
C GLN A 191 9.85 0.65 41.42
N ARG A 192 8.97 0.75 40.42
CA ARG A 192 8.27 2.01 40.11
C ARG A 192 7.20 2.24 41.16
N GLY A 193 7.59 2.90 42.25
CA GLY A 193 6.73 3.20 43.39
C GLY A 193 7.37 4.00 44.53
N ASN A 194 8.63 4.42 44.38
CA ASN A 194 9.30 5.30 45.34
C ASN A 194 10.18 6.33 44.62
N GLU A 195 9.59 7.01 43.63
CA GLU A 195 10.20 8.20 43.04
C GLU A 195 10.07 9.31 44.08
N VAL A 196 11.19 9.55 44.79
CA VAL A 196 11.33 10.55 45.84
C VAL A 196 10.80 11.89 45.34
N SER A 197 9.77 12.39 46.03
CA SER A 197 9.37 13.78 45.97
C SER A 197 10.52 14.68 46.44
N GLY A 198 11.07 15.48 45.54
CA GLY A 198 11.86 16.67 45.83
C GLY A 198 13.36 16.45 46.00
N GLY A 199 14.15 17.23 45.26
CA GLY A 199 15.60 17.33 45.46
C GLY A 199 16.31 17.98 44.27
N SER A 200 16.76 19.21 44.47
CA SER A 200 17.34 20.14 43.52
C SER A 200 18.72 19.78 42.95
N SER A 201 19.02 20.41 41.81
CA SER A 201 20.33 20.91 41.34
C SER A 201 21.46 19.96 40.91
N SER A 202 21.87 20.15 39.64
CA SER A 202 23.26 20.25 39.12
C SER A 202 24.19 19.03 39.22
N SER A 203 24.62 18.50 38.07
CA SER A 203 25.92 18.86 37.47
C SER A 203 26.22 17.99 36.25
N SER A 204 26.77 18.66 35.24
CA SER A 204 27.33 18.16 33.98
C SER A 204 28.25 16.94 34.13
N ALA A 205 28.18 16.00 33.17
CA ALA A 205 29.31 15.16 32.79
C ALA A 205 29.14 14.54 31.37
N ILE A 206 29.72 15.26 30.39
CA ILE A 206 30.59 14.72 29.31
C ILE A 206 29.94 13.86 28.21
N LEU A 207 29.85 14.45 27.02
CA LEU A 207 30.28 13.82 25.76
C LEU A 207 31.40 14.70 25.18
N LYS A 208 32.57 14.09 25.00
CA LYS A 208 33.69 14.61 24.22
C LYS A 208 33.79 13.76 22.96
#